data_AF-A0AAV2RFH4-F1
#
_entry.id   AF-A0AAV2RFH4-F1
#
_cell.length_a   1.000
_cell.length_b   1.000
_cell.length_c   1.000
_cell.angle_alpha   90.00
_cell.angle_beta   90.00
_cell.angle_gamma   90.00
#
_symmetry.space_group_name_H-M   'P 1'
#
loop_
_entity.id
_entity.type
_entity.pdbx_description
1 polymer ?
#
loop_
_entity_poly.entity_id
_entity_poly.type
_entity_poly.pdbx_seq_one_letter_code
_entity_poly.pdbx_strand_id
1 'polypeptide(L)'
;LIVANQDSDIFRALCEADLSYKAVSLENEALAEDAPYSRKRLAELHAEEGIFGCRAIVLELTTNTQEHGLSVLEEFELFKYPKTSVVLLETSAGGMSQVEQLFAHTSLRNCINLLYLARVAVDTGNKLNEHPIWKVYNRCLYCNQGDIEATVVDTWDPHSGFKRNTILFPDQFTNMDGHEISIVSKSWDPLIRYTIDRTDGNLIVQPKDSSDLRIIDAMAEKLNFTYIMREPRDGKWGILMPDGNHSGRPGELQHGISDIASFMVPTLSRYPDMEFSNIYTYEPFMIITLKPQPLDIYLSIVRPFS
;
A
#
# COMPACT_ATOMS: atom_id res chain seq x y z
N LEU A 1 11.18 -15.58 -1.63
CA LEU A 1 10.55 -16.90 -1.42
C LEU A 1 9.93 -17.30 -2.76
N ILE A 2 10.35 -18.45 -3.33
CA ILE A 2 9.84 -18.94 -4.62
C ILE A 2 9.20 -20.30 -4.38
N VAL A 3 7.87 -20.35 -4.39
CA VAL A 3 7.18 -21.64 -4.46
C VAL A 3 6.91 -21.89 -5.93
N ALA A 4 7.89 -22.50 -6.60
CA ALA A 4 7.75 -22.89 -7.99
C ALA A 4 8.68 -24.04 -8.35
N ASN A 5 8.20 -24.86 -9.27
CA ASN A 5 9.03 -25.85 -9.96
C ASN A 5 10.09 -25.12 -10.80
N GLN A 6 11.39 -25.42 -10.58
CA GLN A 6 12.52 -24.67 -11.14
C GLN A 6 12.64 -24.72 -12.68
N ASP A 7 11.80 -25.49 -13.37
CA ASP A 7 11.95 -25.82 -14.80
C ASP A 7 11.08 -25.00 -15.77
N SER A 8 10.48 -23.88 -15.35
CA SER A 8 9.68 -23.07 -16.27
C SER A 8 10.46 -21.88 -16.84
N ASP A 9 10.67 -21.89 -18.16
CA ASP A 9 11.35 -20.85 -18.95
C ASP A 9 10.86 -19.42 -18.66
N ILE A 10 9.61 -19.28 -18.20
CA ILE A 10 9.02 -17.99 -17.83
C ILE A 10 9.69 -17.37 -16.61
N PHE A 11 10.17 -18.18 -15.65
CA PHE A 11 10.88 -17.66 -14.48
C PHE A 11 12.19 -17.02 -14.89
N ARG A 12 12.92 -17.67 -15.79
CA ARG A 12 14.17 -17.12 -16.32
C ARG A 12 13.92 -15.79 -17.04
N ALA A 13 12.87 -15.72 -17.86
CA ALA A 13 12.47 -14.48 -18.52
C ALA A 13 12.10 -13.37 -17.51
N LEU A 14 11.41 -13.71 -16.42
CA LEU A 14 11.11 -12.76 -15.34
C LEU A 14 12.36 -12.30 -14.59
N CYS A 15 13.41 -13.13 -14.46
CA CYS A 15 14.71 -12.69 -13.91
C CYS A 15 15.36 -11.63 -14.79
N GLU A 16 15.39 -11.91 -16.09
CA GLU A 16 16.11 -11.12 -17.09
C GLU A 16 15.41 -9.78 -17.32
N ALA A 17 14.10 -9.72 -17.07
CA ALA A 17 13.27 -8.51 -17.09
C ALA A 17 13.37 -7.64 -15.82
N ASP A 18 14.57 -7.58 -15.21
CA ASP A 18 14.93 -6.59 -14.16
C ASP A 18 14.50 -6.94 -12.71
N LEU A 19 14.27 -8.22 -12.40
CA LEU A 19 13.99 -8.68 -11.03
C LEU A 19 15.20 -9.39 -10.42
N SER A 20 15.99 -8.68 -9.59
CA SER A 20 16.96 -9.33 -8.70
C SER A 20 16.21 -10.12 -7.61
N TYR A 21 16.26 -11.45 -7.62
CA TYR A 21 15.56 -12.27 -6.62
C TYR A 21 16.41 -13.37 -5.97
N LYS A 22 15.95 -13.85 -4.81
CA LYS A 22 16.50 -14.99 -4.06
C LYS A 22 15.47 -16.12 -4.05
N ALA A 23 15.81 -17.26 -4.65
CA ALA A 23 14.95 -18.43 -4.77
C ALA A 23 14.97 -19.30 -3.49
N VAL A 24 13.80 -19.74 -3.02
CA VAL A 24 13.67 -20.70 -1.90
C VAL A 24 12.44 -21.57 -2.17
N SER A 25 12.65 -22.85 -2.54
CA SER A 25 11.60 -23.83 -2.87
C SER A 25 10.93 -24.43 -1.63
N LEU A 26 9.59 -24.53 -1.64
CA LEU A 26 8.76 -25.14 -0.59
C LEU A 26 8.03 -26.43 -1.04
N GLU A 27 8.33 -26.96 -2.23
CA GLU A 27 7.59 -28.11 -2.82
C GLU A 27 7.64 -29.40 -1.97
N ASN A 28 8.50 -29.48 -0.95
CA ASN A 28 8.59 -30.66 -0.09
C ASN A 28 7.99 -30.49 1.32
N GLU A 29 7.45 -29.31 1.69
CA GLU A 29 6.91 -29.08 3.05
C GLU A 29 5.37 -29.13 3.13
N ALA A 30 4.65 -28.89 2.03
CA ALA A 30 3.18 -28.86 2.00
C ALA A 30 2.51 -30.25 2.16
N LEU A 31 3.28 -31.35 2.12
CA LEU A 31 2.81 -32.72 2.36
C LEU A 31 3.13 -33.24 3.78
N ALA A 32 3.76 -32.44 4.63
CA ALA A 32 3.99 -32.78 6.02
C ALA A 32 2.99 -32.01 6.90
N GLU A 33 1.98 -32.70 7.43
CA GLU A 33 0.91 -32.14 8.28
C GLU A 33 1.40 -31.43 9.58
N ASP A 34 2.71 -31.41 9.88
CA ASP A 34 3.29 -30.82 11.08
C ASP A 34 4.63 -30.09 10.78
N ALA A 35 4.62 -28.99 10.03
CA ALA A 35 5.84 -28.20 9.78
C ALA A 35 5.87 -26.84 10.54
N PRO A 36 6.15 -26.81 11.86
CA PRO A 36 6.57 -25.58 12.56
C PRO A 36 7.93 -25.04 12.07
N TYR A 37 8.58 -25.75 11.13
CA TYR A 37 9.89 -25.45 10.57
C TYR A 37 9.86 -24.32 9.52
N SER A 38 8.78 -24.20 8.74
CA SER A 38 8.60 -23.12 7.77
C SER A 38 8.52 -21.76 8.46
N ARG A 39 7.67 -21.66 9.50
CA ARG A 39 7.51 -20.46 10.35
C ARG A 39 8.83 -19.99 10.95
N LYS A 40 9.61 -20.90 11.52
CA LYS A 40 10.88 -20.57 12.17
C LYS A 40 11.94 -20.12 11.17
N ARG A 41 12.07 -20.82 10.04
CA ARG A 41 13.05 -20.50 8.99
C ARG A 41 12.71 -19.20 8.25
N LEU A 42 11.44 -18.87 8.14
CA LEU A 42 10.96 -17.61 7.55
C LEU A 42 11.10 -16.42 8.51
N ALA A 43 10.87 -16.62 9.82
CA ALA A 43 11.20 -15.63 10.84
C ALA A 43 12.71 -15.39 10.96
N GLU A 44 13.53 -16.43 10.78
CA GLU A 44 14.99 -16.31 10.69
C GLU A 44 15.42 -15.54 9.42
N LEU A 45 14.76 -15.76 8.27
CA LEU A 45 14.97 -14.96 7.04
C LEU A 45 14.57 -13.48 7.21
N HIS A 46 13.55 -13.18 8.03
CA HIS A 46 13.21 -11.81 8.46
C HIS A 46 14.29 -11.16 9.35
N ALA A 47 15.02 -11.98 10.13
CA ALA A 47 15.93 -11.52 11.17
C ALA A 47 17.40 -11.42 10.72
N GLU A 48 17.85 -12.24 9.76
CA GLU A 48 19.26 -12.31 9.32
C GLU A 48 19.65 -11.27 8.26
N GLU A 49 18.70 -10.70 7.52
CA GLU A 49 18.92 -9.56 6.63
C GLU A 49 17.94 -8.46 7.04
N GLY A 50 18.45 -7.29 7.43
CA GLY A 50 17.61 -6.13 7.75
C GLY A 50 16.61 -5.86 6.63
N ILE A 51 15.36 -6.26 6.85
CA ILE A 51 14.17 -5.97 6.05
C ILE A 51 14.33 -6.42 4.58
N PHE A 52 14.23 -7.72 4.33
CA PHE A 52 14.05 -8.35 3.00
C PHE A 52 14.86 -7.75 1.83
N GLY A 53 16.02 -8.34 1.52
CA GLY A 53 16.67 -8.15 0.21
C GLY A 53 15.90 -8.76 -0.98
N CYS A 54 14.75 -9.41 -0.74
CA CYS A 54 13.89 -9.98 -1.77
C CYS A 54 12.97 -8.91 -2.37
N ARG A 55 13.19 -8.53 -3.64
CA ARG A 55 12.33 -7.59 -4.35
C ARG A 55 11.03 -8.21 -4.89
N ALA A 56 10.95 -9.53 -4.93
CA ALA A 56 9.80 -10.26 -5.46
C ALA A 56 9.48 -11.56 -4.69
N ILE A 57 8.19 -11.87 -4.58
CA ILE A 57 7.63 -13.16 -4.16
C ILE A 57 6.99 -13.79 -5.38
N VAL A 58 7.29 -15.06 -5.65
CA VAL A 58 6.66 -15.79 -6.75
C VAL A 58 5.93 -17.00 -6.20
N LEU A 59 4.64 -17.11 -6.54
CA LEU A 59 3.77 -18.19 -6.11
C LEU A 59 3.14 -18.88 -7.32
N GLU A 60 3.35 -20.19 -7.40
CA GLU A 60 2.62 -21.05 -8.32
C GLU A 60 1.29 -21.49 -7.67
N LEU A 61 0.19 -21.04 -8.27
CA LEU A 61 -1.16 -21.33 -7.86
C LEU A 61 -1.74 -22.42 -8.77
N THR A 62 -2.25 -23.47 -8.15
CA THR A 62 -3.11 -24.46 -8.78
C THR A 62 -4.50 -24.33 -8.17
N THR A 63 -5.53 -24.90 -8.81
CA THR A 63 -6.90 -24.92 -8.27
C THR A 63 -6.97 -25.48 -6.83
N ASN A 64 -6.03 -26.35 -6.45
CA ASN A 64 -6.00 -26.97 -5.13
C ASN A 64 -5.14 -26.22 -4.12
N THR A 65 -4.24 -25.33 -4.57
CA THR A 65 -3.27 -24.63 -3.72
C THR A 65 -3.53 -23.14 -3.58
N GLN A 66 -4.52 -22.59 -4.29
CA GLN A 66 -4.83 -21.16 -4.28
C GLN A 66 -5.09 -20.61 -2.86
N GLU A 67 -6.01 -21.24 -2.12
CA GLU A 67 -6.34 -20.83 -0.74
C GLU A 67 -5.12 -20.88 0.18
N HIS A 68 -4.31 -21.94 0.06
CA HIS A 68 -3.10 -22.08 0.87
C HIS A 68 -2.03 -21.02 0.51
N GLY A 69 -1.84 -20.75 -0.78
CA GLY A 69 -0.92 -19.70 -1.23
C GLY A 69 -1.34 -18.32 -0.72
N LEU A 70 -2.64 -18.03 -0.74
CA LEU A 70 -3.19 -16.78 -0.24
C LEU A 70 -3.11 -16.66 1.29
N SER A 71 -3.35 -17.76 2.03
CA SER A 71 -3.19 -17.78 3.48
C SER A 71 -1.74 -17.55 3.90
N VAL A 72 -0.79 -18.07 3.13
CA VAL A 72 0.65 -17.81 3.35
C VAL A 72 0.95 -16.32 3.18
N LEU A 73 0.41 -15.66 2.14
CA LEU A 73 0.58 -14.21 1.97
C LEU A 73 -0.04 -13.39 3.10
N GLU A 74 -1.16 -13.86 3.66
CA GLU A 74 -1.81 -13.23 4.81
C GLU A 74 -0.99 -13.39 6.09
N GLU A 75 -0.42 -14.59 6.32
CA GLU A 75 0.45 -14.86 7.46
C GLU A 75 1.72 -13.99 7.44
N PHE A 76 2.22 -13.64 6.25
CA PHE A 76 3.32 -12.69 6.08
C PHE A 76 2.93 -11.23 6.26
N GLU A 77 1.64 -10.96 6.46
CA GLU A 77 1.09 -9.60 6.51
C GLU A 77 1.58 -8.76 5.34
N LEU A 78 1.60 -9.35 4.12
CA LEU A 78 2.22 -8.72 2.95
C LEU A 78 1.66 -7.31 2.66
N PHE A 79 0.41 -7.07 3.06
CA PHE A 79 -0.21 -5.76 3.00
C PHE A 79 0.55 -4.65 3.76
N LYS A 80 1.48 -4.98 4.67
CA LYS A 80 2.38 -4.04 5.35
C LYS A 80 3.63 -3.69 4.53
N TYR A 81 3.86 -4.38 3.41
CA TYR A 81 5.04 -4.22 2.56
C TYR A 81 4.63 -3.91 1.12
N PRO A 82 4.03 -2.74 0.85
CA PRO A 82 3.41 -2.43 -0.44
C PRO A 82 4.38 -2.41 -1.63
N LYS A 83 5.67 -2.23 -1.36
CA LYS A 83 6.75 -2.21 -2.38
C LYS A 83 7.20 -3.60 -2.83
N THR A 84 6.84 -4.65 -2.09
CA THR A 84 7.20 -6.02 -2.44
C THR A 84 6.47 -6.42 -3.71
N SER A 85 7.23 -6.85 -4.72
CA SER A 85 6.62 -7.35 -5.96
C SER A 85 6.07 -8.75 -5.72
N VAL A 86 4.89 -9.04 -6.24
CA VAL A 86 4.29 -10.37 -6.20
C VAL A 86 3.99 -10.82 -7.61
N VAL A 87 4.42 -12.02 -7.92
CA VAL A 87 4.14 -12.68 -9.19
C VAL A 87 3.37 -13.96 -8.88
N LEU A 88 2.16 -14.05 -9.38
CA LEU A 88 1.27 -15.18 -9.22
C LEU A 88 1.18 -15.91 -10.56
N LEU A 89 1.41 -17.21 -10.56
CA LEU A 89 1.42 -18.06 -11.75
C LEU A 89 0.30 -19.07 -11.63
N GLU A 90 -0.68 -19.01 -12.53
CA GLU A 90 -1.78 -19.98 -12.56
C GLU A 90 -1.61 -20.98 -13.69
N THR A 91 -1.44 -22.24 -13.33
CA THR A 91 -1.26 -23.33 -14.30
C THR A 91 -2.58 -23.84 -14.87
N SER A 92 -3.70 -23.63 -14.17
CA SER A 92 -5.05 -23.82 -14.70
C SER A 92 -5.41 -22.72 -15.70
N ALA A 93 -6.27 -23.07 -16.65
CA ALA A 93 -6.81 -22.10 -17.60
C ALA A 93 -7.82 -21.20 -16.88
N GLY A 94 -7.32 -20.11 -16.31
CA GLY A 94 -8.13 -19.15 -15.58
C GLY A 94 -8.84 -18.14 -16.47
N GLY A 95 -10.08 -17.83 -16.11
CA GLY A 95 -10.85 -16.74 -16.72
C GLY A 95 -10.58 -15.39 -16.04
N MET A 96 -10.90 -14.29 -16.72
CA MET A 96 -10.75 -12.92 -16.18
C MET A 96 -11.39 -12.75 -14.78
N SER A 97 -12.57 -13.33 -14.57
CA SER A 97 -13.29 -13.25 -13.29
C SER A 97 -12.51 -13.87 -12.12
N GLN A 98 -11.71 -14.90 -12.35
CA GLN A 98 -10.86 -15.48 -11.30
C GLN A 98 -9.68 -14.56 -10.95
N VAL A 99 -9.11 -13.89 -11.96
CA VAL A 99 -8.05 -12.90 -11.76
C VAL A 99 -8.54 -11.74 -10.89
N GLU A 100 -9.73 -11.23 -11.18
CA GLU A 100 -10.35 -10.15 -10.40
C GLU A 100 -10.65 -10.58 -8.95
N GLN A 101 -11.19 -11.78 -8.75
CA GLN A 101 -11.42 -12.33 -7.40
C GLN A 101 -10.12 -12.47 -6.61
N LEU A 102 -9.04 -12.90 -7.28
CA LEU A 102 -7.74 -13.02 -6.65
C LEU A 102 -7.14 -11.65 -6.29
N PHE A 103 -7.22 -10.68 -7.20
CA PHE A 103 -6.77 -9.31 -6.94
C PHE A 103 -7.56 -8.62 -5.82
N ALA A 104 -8.82 -9.02 -5.62
CA ALA A 104 -9.66 -8.58 -4.50
C ALA A 104 -9.32 -9.25 -3.16
N HIS A 105 -8.40 -10.22 -3.14
CA HIS A 105 -8.03 -10.89 -1.89
C HIS A 105 -7.37 -9.92 -0.89
N THR A 106 -7.75 -10.04 0.39
CA THR A 106 -7.36 -9.10 1.46
C THR A 106 -5.86 -9.06 1.73
N SER A 107 -5.14 -10.18 1.50
CA SER A 107 -3.68 -10.24 1.64
C SER A 107 -2.93 -9.45 0.57
N LEU A 108 -3.57 -9.19 -0.57
CA LEU A 108 -3.01 -8.46 -1.70
C LEU A 108 -3.43 -6.98 -1.73
N ARG A 109 -4.29 -6.54 -0.81
CA ARG A 109 -4.94 -5.22 -0.85
C ARG A 109 -3.98 -4.04 -1.10
N ASN A 110 -2.80 -4.05 -0.45
CA ASN A 110 -1.78 -3.00 -0.54
C ASN A 110 -0.61 -3.36 -1.46
N CYS A 111 -0.67 -4.46 -2.23
CA CYS A 111 0.40 -4.82 -3.14
C CYS A 111 0.37 -3.91 -4.37
N ILE A 112 1.35 -3.02 -4.49
CA ILE A 112 1.47 -2.10 -5.62
C ILE A 112 1.93 -2.85 -6.88
N ASN A 113 2.93 -3.72 -6.69
CA ASN A 113 3.60 -4.44 -7.77
C ASN A 113 3.05 -5.87 -7.84
N LEU A 114 1.87 -6.06 -8.44
CA LEU A 114 1.23 -7.37 -8.54
C LEU A 114 1.06 -7.81 -9.99
N LEU A 115 1.73 -8.90 -10.35
CA LEU A 115 1.65 -9.51 -11.67
C LEU A 115 0.95 -10.87 -11.57
N TYR A 116 -0.04 -11.10 -12.43
CA TYR A 116 -0.70 -12.40 -12.54
C TYR A 116 -0.47 -12.97 -13.94
N LEU A 117 -0.01 -14.21 -14.01
CA LEU A 117 0.23 -14.91 -15.26
C LEU A 117 -0.71 -16.10 -15.32
N ALA A 118 -1.66 -16.04 -16.25
CA ALA A 118 -2.60 -17.13 -16.47
C ALA A 118 -2.23 -17.90 -17.74
N ARG A 119 -2.20 -19.23 -17.65
CA ARG A 119 -2.01 -20.08 -18.82
C ARG A 119 -3.23 -19.99 -19.75
N VAL A 120 -3.00 -19.74 -21.03
CA VAL A 120 -4.07 -19.75 -22.04
C VAL A 120 -4.34 -21.19 -22.47
N ALA A 121 -5.56 -21.67 -22.29
CA ALA A 121 -6.01 -22.91 -22.91
C ALA A 121 -6.01 -22.73 -24.43
N VAL A 122 -5.14 -23.46 -25.12
CA VAL A 122 -5.17 -23.55 -26.57
C VAL A 122 -5.93 -24.83 -26.91
N ASP A 123 -7.10 -24.69 -27.53
CA ASP A 123 -7.91 -25.82 -28.00
C ASP A 123 -7.29 -26.42 -29.28
N THR A 124 -6.17 -27.13 -29.11
CA THR A 124 -5.46 -27.86 -30.17
C THR A 124 -5.82 -29.34 -30.13
N GLY A 125 -7.12 -29.67 -30.15
CA GLY A 125 -7.68 -30.94 -30.64
C GLY A 125 -6.87 -32.24 -30.48
N ASN A 126 -6.24 -32.49 -29.31
CA ASN A 126 -5.46 -33.68 -28.88
C ASN A 126 -3.94 -33.56 -28.72
N LYS A 127 -3.31 -32.39 -28.88
CA LYS A 127 -1.95 -32.19 -28.38
C LYS A 127 -1.94 -31.01 -27.41
N LEU A 128 -1.73 -31.30 -26.12
CA LEU A 128 -1.25 -30.30 -25.18
C LEU A 128 -0.01 -29.68 -25.83
N ASN A 129 -0.05 -28.38 -26.09
CA ASN A 129 1.14 -27.69 -26.56
C ASN A 129 2.27 -27.92 -25.56
N GLU A 130 3.40 -28.41 -26.05
CA GLU A 130 4.64 -28.60 -25.27
C GLU A 130 5.10 -27.26 -24.64
N HIS A 131 4.62 -26.14 -25.20
CA HIS A 131 4.97 -24.78 -24.80
C HIS A 131 3.71 -23.96 -24.47
N PRO A 132 3.43 -23.67 -23.19
CA PRO A 132 2.27 -22.88 -22.79
C PRO A 132 2.42 -21.40 -23.16
N ILE A 133 1.35 -20.80 -23.69
CA ILE A 133 1.24 -19.35 -23.87
C ILE A 133 0.63 -18.76 -22.60
N TRP A 134 1.18 -17.65 -22.11
CA TRP A 134 0.74 -17.00 -20.88
C TRP A 134 0.20 -15.62 -21.16
N LYS A 135 -0.97 -15.30 -20.60
CA LYS A 135 -1.49 -13.93 -20.53
C LYS A 135 -1.01 -13.30 -19.24
N VAL A 136 -0.53 -12.07 -19.35
CA VAL A 136 0.05 -11.33 -18.25
C VAL A 136 -0.92 -10.20 -17.88
N TYR A 137 -1.40 -10.26 -16.66
CA TYR A 137 -2.33 -9.31 -16.10
C TYR A 137 -1.63 -8.48 -15.03
N ASN A 138 -1.93 -7.19 -15.01
CA ASN A 138 -1.56 -6.29 -13.93
C ASN A 138 -2.84 -5.78 -13.26
N ARG A 139 -2.73 -5.50 -11.97
CA ARG A 139 -3.80 -4.86 -11.21
C ARG A 139 -3.74 -3.35 -11.44
N CYS A 140 -4.85 -2.76 -11.86
CA CYS A 140 -5.00 -1.31 -11.79
C CYS A 140 -5.56 -0.93 -10.42
N LEU A 141 -4.83 -0.12 -9.66
CA LEU A 141 -5.23 0.28 -8.30
C LEU A 141 -6.28 1.40 -8.28
N TYR A 142 -6.29 2.26 -9.30
CA TYR A 142 -7.07 3.50 -9.32
C TYR A 142 -8.05 3.60 -10.51
N CYS A 143 -8.12 2.55 -11.34
CA CYS A 143 -9.13 2.48 -12.40
C CYS A 143 -10.53 2.36 -11.80
N ASN A 144 -11.56 2.65 -12.60
CA ASN A 144 -12.97 2.47 -12.23
C ASN A 144 -13.33 3.06 -10.85
N GLN A 145 -12.90 4.30 -10.58
CA GLN A 145 -13.17 4.98 -9.31
C GLN A 145 -12.56 4.28 -8.08
N GLY A 146 -11.52 3.46 -8.26
CA GLY A 146 -10.84 2.71 -7.20
C GLY A 146 -11.27 1.25 -7.09
N ASP A 147 -12.22 0.81 -7.91
CA ASP A 147 -12.54 -0.60 -8.02
C ASP A 147 -11.39 -1.38 -8.66
N ILE A 148 -11.18 -2.59 -8.16
CA ILE A 148 -10.10 -3.46 -8.61
C ILE A 148 -10.39 -3.92 -10.03
N GLU A 149 -9.53 -3.53 -10.97
CA GLU A 149 -9.58 -3.98 -12.36
C GLU A 149 -8.29 -4.73 -12.72
N ALA A 150 -8.44 -5.88 -13.37
CA ALA A 150 -7.32 -6.55 -14.01
C ALA A 150 -7.18 -6.04 -15.45
N THR A 151 -5.95 -5.78 -15.91
CA THR A 151 -5.70 -5.35 -17.29
C THR A 151 -4.67 -6.27 -17.92
N VAL A 152 -4.92 -6.68 -19.17
CA VAL A 152 -3.95 -7.50 -19.91
C VAL A 152 -2.84 -6.59 -20.43
N VAL A 153 -1.67 -6.70 -19.82
CA VAL A 153 -0.50 -5.90 -20.19
C VAL A 153 0.22 -6.53 -21.38
N ASP A 154 0.54 -7.82 -21.29
CA ASP A 154 1.26 -8.53 -22.34
C ASP A 154 0.81 -10.00 -22.49
N THR A 155 1.42 -10.69 -23.44
CA THR A 155 1.36 -12.14 -23.62
C THR A 155 2.79 -12.64 -23.78
N TRP A 156 3.14 -13.68 -23.03
CA TRP A 156 4.44 -14.32 -23.09
C TRP A 156 4.33 -15.68 -23.79
N ASP A 157 5.29 -15.95 -24.67
CA ASP A 157 5.46 -17.22 -25.38
C ASP A 157 6.91 -17.70 -25.23
N PRO A 158 7.17 -19.01 -25.02
CA PRO A 158 8.53 -19.51 -24.81
C PRO A 158 9.51 -19.22 -25.95
N HIS A 159 9.05 -19.11 -27.19
CA HIS A 159 9.90 -18.89 -28.35
C HIS A 159 10.10 -17.40 -28.66
N SER A 160 9.06 -16.58 -28.48
CA SER A 160 9.11 -15.16 -28.80
C SER A 160 9.30 -14.23 -27.60
N GLY A 161 9.23 -14.74 -26.38
CA GLY A 161 9.20 -13.93 -25.15
C GLY A 161 7.91 -13.09 -25.04
N PHE A 162 8.03 -11.94 -24.38
CA PHE A 162 6.95 -10.95 -24.26
C PHE A 162 6.67 -10.28 -25.62
N LYS A 163 5.43 -10.35 -26.09
CA LYS A 163 5.07 -9.89 -27.45
C LYS A 163 5.07 -8.38 -27.62
N ARG A 164 4.63 -7.64 -26.60
CA ARG A 164 4.54 -6.17 -26.64
C ARG A 164 5.75 -5.49 -26.00
N ASN A 165 6.58 -6.24 -25.26
CA ASN A 165 7.73 -5.73 -24.52
C ASN A 165 7.33 -4.56 -23.60
N THR A 166 6.18 -4.70 -22.94
CA THR A 166 5.65 -3.71 -22.01
C THR A 166 6.37 -3.75 -20.66
N ILE A 167 6.39 -2.62 -19.96
CA ILE A 167 6.86 -2.55 -18.58
C ILE A 167 5.88 -3.35 -17.70
N LEU A 168 6.36 -4.43 -17.07
CA LEU A 168 5.53 -5.35 -16.27
C LEU A 168 5.08 -4.76 -14.94
N PHE A 169 5.89 -3.86 -14.38
CA PHE A 169 5.61 -3.13 -13.14
C PHE A 169 5.65 -1.62 -13.40
N PRO A 170 4.63 -1.07 -14.10
CA PRO A 170 4.58 0.36 -14.36
C PRO A 170 4.25 1.13 -13.08
N ASP A 171 4.74 2.36 -12.99
CA ASP A 171 4.46 3.26 -11.87
C ASP A 171 2.96 3.62 -11.81
N GLN A 172 2.25 2.99 -10.87
CA GLN A 172 0.81 3.12 -10.65
C GLN A 172 0.39 4.48 -10.08
N PHE A 173 1.33 5.32 -9.65
CA PHE A 173 1.04 6.61 -9.03
C PHE A 173 1.21 7.79 -9.98
N THR A 174 1.51 7.54 -11.25
CA THR A 174 1.65 8.61 -12.25
C THR A 174 0.33 9.29 -12.58
N ASN A 175 -0.78 8.54 -12.45
CA ASN A 175 -2.15 9.00 -12.67
C ASN A 175 -3.08 8.11 -11.84
N MET A 176 -4.01 8.72 -11.10
CA MET A 176 -5.00 8.07 -10.25
C MET A 176 -6.39 8.03 -10.90
N ASP A 177 -6.49 8.32 -12.20
CA ASP A 177 -7.67 8.15 -13.05
C ASP A 177 -8.97 8.75 -12.48
N GLY A 178 -8.86 9.86 -11.76
CA GLY A 178 -9.98 10.56 -11.15
C GLY A 178 -10.57 9.86 -9.93
N HIS A 179 -9.86 8.88 -9.35
CA HIS A 179 -10.26 8.19 -8.12
C HIS A 179 -10.54 9.18 -6.99
N GLU A 180 -11.59 8.93 -6.20
CA GLU A 180 -11.96 9.75 -5.06
C GLU A 180 -11.23 9.28 -3.79
N ILE A 181 -10.23 10.04 -3.37
CA ILE A 181 -9.45 9.78 -2.16
C ILE A 181 -10.18 10.36 -0.93
N SER A 182 -10.30 9.56 0.12
CA SER A 182 -10.85 9.99 1.38
C SER A 182 -9.79 10.52 2.34
N ILE A 183 -9.88 11.82 2.65
CA ILE A 183 -8.94 12.53 3.51
C ILE A 183 -9.57 12.77 4.88
N VAL A 184 -8.94 12.29 5.94
CA VAL A 184 -9.31 12.65 7.32
C VAL A 184 -8.48 13.84 7.80
N SER A 185 -9.14 14.84 8.36
CA SER A 185 -8.48 16.04 8.87
C SER A 185 -9.08 16.52 10.18
N LYS A 186 -8.33 17.39 10.87
CA LYS A 186 -8.82 18.16 11.99
C LYS A 186 -8.33 19.60 11.89
N SER A 187 -9.24 20.56 12.04
CA SER A 187 -8.97 21.99 11.83
C SER A 187 -7.86 22.45 12.77
N TRP A 188 -6.86 23.10 12.20
CA TRP A 188 -5.70 23.66 12.89
C TRP A 188 -5.22 24.89 12.12
N ASP A 189 -5.67 26.07 12.53
CA ASP A 189 -5.29 27.33 11.89
C ASP A 189 -3.81 27.64 12.20
N PRO A 190 -2.96 28.02 11.22
CA PRO A 190 -3.28 28.30 9.81
C PRO A 190 -3.08 27.14 8.82
N LEU A 191 -2.71 25.94 9.31
CA LEU A 191 -2.31 24.83 8.44
C LEU A 191 -3.47 24.21 7.67
N ILE A 192 -4.55 23.89 8.36
CA ILE A 192 -5.78 23.37 7.74
C ILE A 192 -7.00 24.03 8.35
N ARG A 193 -7.88 24.54 7.48
CA ARG A 193 -9.12 25.19 7.87
C ARG A 193 -10.28 24.62 7.07
N TYR A 194 -11.42 24.46 7.71
CA TYR A 194 -12.65 24.08 7.03
C TYR A 194 -13.86 24.50 7.86
N THR A 195 -15.05 24.39 7.26
CA THR A 195 -16.33 24.41 7.97
C THR A 195 -16.96 23.03 7.89
N ILE A 196 -17.56 22.59 8.99
CA ILE A 196 -18.24 21.29 9.03
C ILE A 196 -19.63 21.49 8.43
N ASP A 197 -19.96 20.73 7.40
CA ASP A 197 -21.34 20.61 6.96
C ASP A 197 -21.98 19.45 7.73
N ARG A 198 -23.07 19.71 8.44
CA ARG A 198 -23.72 18.72 9.33
C ARG A 198 -24.96 18.09 8.69
N THR A 199 -25.11 18.20 7.38
CA THR A 199 -26.15 17.48 6.67
C THR A 199 -25.88 15.97 6.73
N ASP A 200 -26.82 15.23 7.29
CA ASP A 200 -26.93 13.76 7.23
C ASP A 200 -25.98 12.93 8.10
N GLY A 201 -25.36 13.51 9.13
CA GLY A 201 -24.50 12.75 10.05
C GLY A 201 -23.17 12.31 9.45
N ASN A 202 -22.95 12.58 8.16
CA ASN A 202 -21.66 12.52 7.50
C ASN A 202 -20.84 13.74 7.89
N LEU A 203 -19.65 13.53 8.47
CA LEU A 203 -18.73 14.58 8.90
C LEU A 203 -17.92 15.17 7.74
N ILE A 204 -18.57 15.40 6.60
CA ILE A 204 -17.92 16.01 5.43
C ILE A 204 -17.63 17.47 5.76
N VAL A 205 -16.43 17.91 5.43
CA VAL A 205 -15.99 19.28 5.66
C VAL A 205 -15.86 20.03 4.36
N GLN A 206 -16.19 21.31 4.39
CA GLN A 206 -15.97 22.26 3.31
C GLN A 206 -14.63 22.96 3.56
N PRO A 207 -13.55 22.55 2.89
CA PRO A 207 -12.23 23.10 3.12
C PRO A 207 -12.18 24.59 2.76
N LYS A 208 -11.42 25.34 3.55
CA LYS A 208 -11.10 26.74 3.31
C LYS A 208 -9.62 26.84 2.96
N ASP A 209 -9.29 27.88 2.18
CA ASP A 209 -7.91 28.18 1.81
C ASP A 209 -6.99 28.14 3.03
N SER A 210 -5.96 27.30 2.95
CA SER A 210 -5.00 26.97 4.00
C SER A 210 -3.79 26.27 3.38
N SER A 211 -2.68 26.14 4.10
CA SER A 211 -1.46 25.57 3.51
C SER A 211 -1.63 24.11 3.09
N ASP A 212 -2.25 23.28 3.94
CA ASP A 212 -2.50 21.87 3.64
C ASP A 212 -3.43 21.70 2.45
N LEU A 213 -4.48 22.52 2.36
CA LEU A 213 -5.41 22.46 1.23
C LEU A 213 -4.70 22.73 -0.09
N ARG A 214 -3.83 23.75 -0.15
CA ARG A 214 -3.06 24.05 -1.36
C ARG A 214 -2.09 22.93 -1.74
N ILE A 215 -1.53 22.21 -0.77
CA ILE A 215 -0.70 21.04 -1.02
C ILE A 215 -1.56 19.90 -1.60
N ILE A 216 -2.70 19.62 -0.99
CA ILE A 216 -3.64 18.59 -1.46
C ILE A 216 -4.15 18.91 -2.86
N ASP A 217 -4.55 20.15 -3.14
CA ASP A 217 -5.01 20.59 -4.47
C ASP A 217 -3.92 20.42 -5.52
N ALA A 218 -2.67 20.80 -5.20
CA ALA A 218 -1.54 20.60 -6.11
C ALA A 218 -1.26 19.11 -6.36
N MET A 219 -1.42 18.25 -5.36
CA MET A 219 -1.30 16.80 -5.52
C MET A 219 -2.43 16.25 -6.38
N ALA A 220 -3.67 16.66 -6.13
CA ALA A 220 -4.87 16.24 -6.87
C ALA A 220 -4.78 16.60 -8.36
N GLU A 221 -4.33 17.83 -8.67
CA GLU A 221 -4.06 18.26 -10.04
C GLU A 221 -2.94 17.45 -10.68
N LYS A 222 -1.83 17.23 -9.95
CA LYS A 222 -0.64 16.57 -10.50
C LYS A 222 -0.85 15.08 -10.75
N LEU A 223 -1.59 14.41 -9.88
CA LEU A 223 -1.80 12.96 -9.89
C LEU A 223 -3.18 12.57 -10.43
N ASN A 224 -4.03 13.55 -10.78
CA ASN A 224 -5.37 13.35 -11.33
C ASN A 224 -6.25 12.48 -10.42
N PHE A 225 -6.50 12.95 -9.19
CA PHE A 225 -7.50 12.37 -8.28
C PHE A 225 -8.48 13.45 -7.82
N THR A 226 -9.66 13.03 -7.39
CA THR A 226 -10.60 13.87 -6.63
C THR A 226 -10.52 13.47 -5.15
N TYR A 227 -11.03 14.29 -4.25
CA TYR A 227 -11.00 13.92 -2.84
C TYR A 227 -12.21 14.44 -2.08
N ILE A 228 -12.54 13.72 -1.02
CA ILE A 228 -13.47 14.16 0.01
C ILE A 228 -12.70 14.35 1.31
N MET A 229 -12.97 15.45 2.01
CA MET A 229 -12.38 15.71 3.32
C MET A 229 -13.43 15.52 4.41
N ARG A 230 -13.04 14.88 5.51
CA ARG A 230 -13.90 14.66 6.67
C ARG A 230 -13.18 14.80 8.00
N GLU A 231 -13.95 15.05 9.05
CA GLU A 231 -13.47 14.89 10.42
C GLU A 231 -13.49 13.41 10.85
N PRO A 232 -12.58 13.00 11.76
CA PRO A 232 -12.65 11.66 12.35
C PRO A 232 -13.97 11.49 13.10
N ARG A 233 -14.56 10.30 13.07
CA ARG A 233 -15.88 10.02 13.66
C ARG A 233 -15.98 10.36 15.15
N ASP A 234 -14.88 10.20 15.88
CA ASP A 234 -14.80 10.51 17.31
C ASP A 234 -14.36 11.96 17.61
N GLY A 235 -14.03 12.75 16.59
CA GLY A 235 -13.55 14.12 16.70
C GLY A 235 -12.17 14.25 17.37
N LYS A 236 -11.41 13.16 17.57
CA LYS A 236 -10.14 13.17 18.32
C LYS A 236 -8.92 13.31 17.41
N TRP A 237 -7.83 13.80 17.99
CA TRP A 237 -6.52 13.85 17.33
C TRP A 237 -5.90 12.47 17.12
N GLY A 238 -6.20 11.55 18.05
CA GLY A 238 -5.76 10.16 18.05
C GLY A 238 -4.69 9.86 19.08
N ILE A 239 -5.01 8.95 19.97
CA ILE A 239 -4.10 8.30 20.93
C ILE A 239 -4.12 6.78 20.69
N LEU A 240 -3.01 6.13 21.01
CA LEU A 240 -2.94 4.67 21.09
C LEU A 240 -3.71 4.20 22.32
N MET A 241 -4.68 3.33 22.11
CA MET A 241 -5.52 2.76 23.14
C MET A 241 -4.87 1.48 23.72
N PRO A 242 -5.29 1.01 24.91
CA PRO A 242 -4.69 -0.17 25.56
C PRO A 242 -4.82 -1.47 24.75
N ASP A 243 -5.77 -1.54 23.82
CA ASP A 243 -6.01 -2.67 22.93
C ASP A 243 -5.09 -2.69 21.69
N GLY A 244 -4.22 -1.68 21.53
CA GLY A 244 -3.35 -1.53 20.37
C GLY A 244 -3.97 -0.76 19.20
N ASN A 245 -5.25 -0.39 19.30
CA ASN A 245 -5.90 0.42 18.27
C ASN A 245 -5.66 1.91 18.50
N HIS A 246 -5.66 2.68 17.42
CA HIS A 246 -5.66 4.14 17.52
C HIS A 246 -7.09 4.69 17.48
N SER A 247 -7.28 5.80 18.18
CA SER A 247 -8.47 6.67 18.05
C SER A 247 -8.22 7.78 17.03
N GLY A 248 -9.22 8.63 16.76
CA GLY A 248 -9.05 9.81 15.91
C GLY A 248 -8.65 9.48 14.48
N ARG A 249 -7.92 10.43 13.87
CA ARG A 249 -7.41 10.30 12.49
C ARG A 249 -6.50 9.09 12.29
N PRO A 250 -5.54 8.80 13.20
CA PRO A 250 -4.76 7.57 13.11
C PRO A 250 -5.66 6.32 13.14
N GLY A 251 -6.70 6.30 13.98
CA GLY A 251 -7.69 5.21 13.97
C GLY A 251 -8.38 5.04 12.62
N GLU A 252 -8.83 6.13 12.00
CA GLU A 252 -9.48 6.09 10.68
C GLU A 252 -8.57 5.50 9.58
N LEU A 253 -7.26 5.80 9.61
CA LEU A 253 -6.29 5.20 8.69
C LEU A 253 -6.04 3.72 9.00
N GLN A 254 -5.83 3.37 10.27
CA GLN A 254 -5.54 1.99 10.69
C GLN A 254 -6.65 1.02 10.28
N HIS A 255 -7.91 1.48 10.30
CA HIS A 255 -9.07 0.69 9.94
C HIS A 255 -9.46 0.81 8.45
N GLY A 256 -8.64 1.47 7.62
CA GLY A 256 -8.92 1.66 6.20
C GLY A 256 -10.22 2.42 5.93
N ILE A 257 -10.67 3.24 6.89
CA ILE A 257 -11.85 4.07 6.67
C ILE A 257 -11.43 5.20 5.74
N SER A 258 -10.29 5.87 6.05
CA SER A 258 -9.68 6.96 5.24
C SER A 258 -8.35 6.53 4.64
N ASP A 259 -8.00 7.12 3.50
CA ASP A 259 -6.78 6.78 2.76
C ASP A 259 -5.59 7.63 3.22
N ILE A 260 -5.84 8.91 3.49
CA ILE A 260 -4.80 9.89 3.87
C ILE A 260 -5.27 10.71 5.06
N ALA A 261 -4.35 11.08 5.94
CA ALA A 261 -4.61 12.08 6.97
C ALA A 261 -3.82 13.36 6.69
N SER A 262 -4.50 14.51 6.72
CA SER A 262 -3.80 15.81 6.68
C SER A 262 -3.24 16.15 8.08
N PHE A 263 -2.14 16.89 8.12
CA PHE A 263 -1.48 17.37 9.34
C PHE A 263 -1.31 16.34 10.47
N MET A 264 -0.38 15.38 10.38
CA MET A 264 -0.12 14.41 11.46
C MET A 264 1.32 14.49 11.99
N VAL A 265 1.46 14.63 13.31
CA VAL A 265 2.77 14.55 13.98
C VAL A 265 3.26 13.10 13.98
N PRO A 266 4.43 12.78 13.43
CA PRO A 266 5.00 11.45 13.53
C PRO A 266 5.46 11.20 14.98
N THR A 267 4.95 10.13 15.59
CA THR A 267 5.34 9.70 16.94
C THR A 267 5.76 8.24 16.91
N LEU A 268 6.64 7.83 17.84
CA LEU A 268 7.09 6.43 17.93
C LEU A 268 5.93 5.43 18.05
N SER A 269 4.83 5.84 18.67
CA SER A 269 3.61 5.02 18.80
C SER A 269 2.83 4.85 17.50
N ARG A 270 3.04 5.68 16.47
CA ARG A 270 2.29 5.64 15.20
C ARG A 270 3.05 4.95 14.07
N TYR A 271 4.39 4.98 14.10
CA TYR A 271 5.23 4.36 13.07
C TYR A 271 4.95 2.87 12.77
N PRO A 272 4.58 2.03 13.76
CA PRO A 272 4.30 0.63 13.46
C PRO A 272 3.04 0.41 12.60
N ASP A 273 2.10 1.36 12.64
CA ASP A 273 0.77 1.20 12.04
C ASP A 273 0.56 2.09 10.81
N MET A 274 1.50 2.98 10.52
CA MET A 274 1.33 4.07 9.55
C MET A 274 2.62 4.38 8.81
N GLU A 275 2.48 4.68 7.52
CA GLU A 275 3.53 5.28 6.72
C GLU A 275 3.41 6.80 6.75
N PHE A 276 4.54 7.46 6.98
CA PHE A 276 4.64 8.92 6.94
C PHE A 276 5.37 9.35 5.69
N SER A 277 4.84 10.39 5.03
CA SER A 277 5.58 11.10 3.99
C SER A 277 6.71 11.93 4.58
N ASN A 278 7.45 12.62 3.72
CA ASN A 278 8.43 13.60 4.17
C ASN A 278 7.75 14.73 4.93
N ILE A 279 8.37 15.14 6.03
CA ILE A 279 7.91 16.26 6.84
C ILE A 279 8.02 17.54 6.01
N TYR A 280 6.88 18.21 5.76
CA TYR A 280 6.83 19.49 5.02
C TYR A 280 6.69 20.71 5.94
N THR A 281 6.36 20.51 7.22
CA THR A 281 6.26 21.58 8.23
C THR A 281 6.91 21.16 9.54
N TYR A 282 7.63 22.08 10.18
CA TYR A 282 8.30 21.85 11.46
C TYR A 282 7.70 22.77 12.52
N GLU A 283 7.13 22.18 13.56
CA GLU A 283 6.60 22.91 14.72
C GLU A 283 7.51 22.65 15.94
N PRO A 284 8.41 23.57 16.29
CA PRO A 284 9.25 23.40 17.47
C PRO A 284 8.42 23.57 18.75
N PHE A 285 8.79 22.83 19.79
CA PHE A 285 8.30 23.12 21.15
C PHE A 285 8.88 24.45 21.61
N MET A 286 8.00 25.42 21.90
CA MET A 286 8.38 26.74 22.37
C MET A 286 7.63 27.08 23.66
N ILE A 287 8.32 27.74 24.58
CA ILE A 287 7.68 28.32 25.77
C ILE A 287 7.27 29.74 25.41
N ILE A 288 5.97 30.00 25.43
CA ILE A 288 5.41 31.32 25.20
C ILE A 288 5.25 31.99 26.57
N THR A 289 5.92 33.12 26.78
CA THR A 289 5.74 33.96 27.96
C THR A 289 5.18 35.32 27.55
N LEU A 290 4.47 35.96 28.47
CA LEU A 290 4.04 37.33 28.24
C LEU A 290 5.26 38.24 28.15
N LYS A 291 5.25 39.13 27.15
CA LYS A 291 6.23 40.22 27.10
C LYS A 291 6.13 40.99 28.43
N PRO A 292 7.26 41.24 29.12
CA PRO A 292 7.23 42.02 30.35
C PRO A 292 6.58 43.37 30.06
N GLN A 293 5.63 43.74 30.91
CA GLN A 293 5.04 45.08 30.86
C GLN A 293 6.13 46.11 31.21
N PRO A 294 6.04 47.34 30.69
CA PRO A 294 6.89 48.42 31.15
C PRO A 294 6.84 48.50 32.68
N LEU A 295 7.98 48.76 33.31
CA LEU A 295 8.00 49.07 34.74
C LEU A 295 7.13 50.30 34.98
N ASP A 296 6.50 50.36 36.15
CA ASP A 296 5.86 51.58 36.60
C ASP A 296 6.86 52.74 36.55
N ILE A 297 6.39 53.91 36.11
CA ILE A 297 7.24 55.07 35.83
C ILE A 297 8.13 55.42 37.04
N TYR A 298 7.62 55.31 38.27
CA TYR A 298 8.41 55.61 39.47
C TYR A 298 9.61 54.67 39.66
N LEU A 299 9.49 53.40 39.28
CA LEU A 299 10.60 52.44 39.34
C LEU A 299 11.67 52.78 38.30
N SER A 300 11.30 53.40 37.17
CA SER A 300 12.28 53.81 36.17
C SER A 300 13.23 54.91 36.67
N ILE A 301 12.78 55.74 37.61
CA ILE A 301 13.57 56.84 38.20
C ILE A 301 14.51 56.34 39.29
N VAL A 302 14.07 55.38 40.12
CA VAL A 302 14.84 54.91 41.29
C VAL A 302 15.91 53.88 40.92
N ARG A 303 15.64 53.01 39.94
CA ARG A 303 16.53 51.89 39.56
C ARG A 303 17.99 52.26 39.23
N PRO A 304 18.30 53.41 38.61
CA PRO A 304 19.69 53.79 38.33
C PRO A 304 20.55 54.08 39.57
N PHE A 305 19.94 54.29 40.74
CA PHE A 305 20.63 54.70 41.98
C PHE A 305 20.69 53.60 43.06
N SER A 306 20.22 52.39 42.74
CA SER A 306 20.25 51.18 43.58
C SER A 306 21.18 50.14 43.00
#